data_AF-A0A938VDA0-F1
#
_entry.id   AF-A0A938VDA0-F1
#
_cell.length_a   1.000
_cell.length_b   1.000
_cell.length_c   1.000
_cell.angle_alpha   90.00
_cell.angle_beta   90.00
_cell.angle_gamma   90.00
#
_symmetry.space_group_name_H-M   'P 1'
#
loop_
_entity.id
_entity.type
_entity.pdbx_description
1 polymer ?
#
loop_
_entity_poly.entity_id
_entity_poly.type
_entity_poly.pdbx_seq_one_letter_code
_entity_poly.pdbx_strand_id
1 'polypeptide(L)'
;MWRIVDLRRHSIQPTSGATAAWERFLLVGAGSLAAAAVLNARAIVDLVGGAPIVPTAVAEAIAHLLLMGFALGLVLAIASRVLHRMLLVRAHPLLARAVPPLAALYGVSVAGVTLGWLVDFVPVRITSLLLQSSVLAAWLYLMGLFGPAARESNTPEVTGPTRRWFRIASGLLLLGSFITLSAHVRAAFGGSSGDALAETAVLSAGRHAVAQGLLLIVMVVMGGRLLPHFATTVARHRWLLESAVTLLAAGALLRVVAESIAGYQGLSGLIVALGGALSYLGFTVAALPLAWSLIAARRA
;
A
#
# COMPACT_ATOMS: atom_id res chain seq x y z
N MET A 1 2.61 16.04 43.52
CA MET A 1 3.25 16.76 42.40
C MET A 1 4.21 15.79 41.72
N TRP A 2 3.71 15.01 40.76
CA TRP A 2 4.52 14.04 40.00
C TRP A 2 5.39 14.81 39.01
N ARG A 3 6.71 14.62 39.05
CA ARG A 3 7.65 15.32 38.17
C ARG A 3 7.38 14.89 36.71
N ILE A 4 7.22 15.87 35.82
CA ILE A 4 7.05 15.68 34.35
C ILE A 4 8.12 14.73 33.74
N VAL A 5 9.26 14.58 34.41
CA VAL A 5 10.36 13.67 34.06
C VAL A 5 9.96 12.18 34.19
N ASP A 6 9.13 11.81 35.17
CA ASP A 6 8.72 10.40 35.37
C ASP A 6 7.69 9.93 34.33
N LEU A 7 6.86 10.85 33.83
CA LEU A 7 5.91 10.58 32.74
C LEU A 7 6.63 10.34 31.40
N ARG A 8 7.83 10.90 31.18
CA ARG A 8 8.63 10.61 29.97
C ARG A 8 9.30 9.25 30.03
N ARG A 9 9.66 8.74 31.21
CA ARG A 9 10.26 7.41 31.34
C ARG A 9 9.24 6.27 31.16
N HIS A 10 7.96 6.53 31.41
CA HIS A 10 6.88 5.55 31.22
C HIS A 10 6.20 5.64 29.84
N SER A 11 6.47 6.68 29.05
CA SER A 11 5.85 6.87 27.73
C SER A 11 6.70 6.40 26.56
N ILE A 12 7.97 6.07 26.79
CA ILE A 12 8.86 5.55 25.76
C ILE A 12 8.79 4.03 25.85
N GLN A 13 8.00 3.43 24.95
CA GLN A 13 7.92 1.98 24.81
C GLN A 13 9.33 1.39 24.75
N PRO A 14 9.59 0.23 25.39
CA PRO A 14 10.92 -0.39 25.36
C PRO A 14 11.36 -0.55 23.90
N THR A 15 12.47 0.12 23.57
CA THR A 15 13.11 0.15 22.25
C THR A 15 13.82 -1.16 21.92
N SER A 16 13.97 -2.06 22.88
CA SER A 16 14.56 -3.40 22.72
C SER A 16 13.52 -4.49 23.02
N GLY A 17 13.37 -5.45 22.11
CA GLY A 17 12.51 -6.64 22.28
C GLY A 17 11.59 -6.91 21.09
N ALA A 18 10.60 -7.80 21.26
CA ALA A 18 9.58 -8.13 20.23
C ALA A 18 8.81 -6.88 19.71
N THR A 19 8.91 -5.76 20.40
CA THR A 19 8.42 -4.43 20.02
C THR A 19 9.18 -3.79 18.85
N ALA A 20 10.40 -4.22 18.52
CA ALA A 20 11.17 -3.75 17.36
C ALA A 20 10.92 -4.58 16.09
N ALA A 21 10.09 -5.63 16.15
CA ALA A 21 9.87 -6.56 15.04
C ALA A 21 9.41 -5.89 13.73
N TRP A 22 8.65 -4.78 13.82
CA TRP A 22 8.16 -4.02 12.68
C TRP A 22 9.29 -3.34 11.88
N GLU A 23 10.46 -3.09 12.48
CA GLU A 23 11.64 -2.50 11.81
C GLU A 23 12.13 -3.40 10.67
N ARG A 24 11.85 -4.71 10.72
CA ARG A 24 12.20 -5.64 9.64
C ARG A 24 11.46 -5.31 8.34
N PHE A 25 10.22 -4.82 8.40
CA PHE A 25 9.53 -4.32 7.20
C PHE A 25 10.16 -3.01 6.70
N LEU A 26 10.67 -2.15 7.58
CA LEU A 26 11.44 -0.98 7.16
C LEU A 26 12.73 -1.37 6.44
N LEU A 27 13.43 -2.39 6.93
CA LEU A 27 14.64 -2.90 6.27
C LEU A 27 14.32 -3.44 4.88
N VAL A 28 13.23 -4.19 4.71
CA VAL A 28 12.76 -4.62 3.38
C VAL A 28 12.45 -3.41 2.50
N GLY A 29 11.76 -2.41 3.03
CA GLY A 29 11.42 -1.21 2.28
C GLY A 29 12.64 -0.40 1.84
N ALA A 30 13.57 -0.13 2.75
CA ALA A 30 14.82 0.59 2.48
C ALA A 30 15.73 -0.18 1.51
N GLY A 31 15.86 -1.50 1.70
CA GLY A 31 16.60 -2.36 0.77
C GLY A 31 15.98 -2.36 -0.63
N SER A 32 14.64 -2.39 -0.71
CA SER A 32 13.93 -2.32 -2.00
C SER A 32 14.14 -0.98 -2.71
N LEU A 33 14.11 0.13 -1.96
CA LEU A 33 14.40 1.46 -2.50
C LEU A 33 15.83 1.56 -3.02
N ALA A 34 16.81 1.06 -2.26
CA ALA A 34 18.22 1.04 -2.68
C ALA A 34 18.41 0.19 -3.95
N ALA A 35 17.81 -1.01 -4.00
CA ALA A 35 17.84 -1.84 -5.20
C ALA A 35 17.17 -1.17 -6.40
N ALA A 36 16.03 -0.50 -6.20
CA ALA A 36 15.36 0.25 -7.25
C ALA A 36 16.23 1.40 -7.76
N ALA A 37 16.96 2.11 -6.89
CA ALA A 37 17.87 3.17 -7.29
C ALA A 37 19.02 2.63 -8.16
N VAL A 38 19.59 1.46 -7.82
CA VAL A 38 20.61 0.79 -8.64
C VAL A 38 20.06 0.41 -10.02
N LEU A 39 18.86 -0.18 -10.09
CA LEU A 39 18.23 -0.52 -11.37
C LEU A 39 17.87 0.72 -12.20
N ASN A 40 17.45 1.82 -11.57
CA ASN A 40 17.24 3.09 -12.25
C ASN A 40 18.54 3.67 -12.80
N ALA A 41 19.64 3.64 -12.04
CA ALA A 41 20.94 4.10 -12.52
C ALA A 41 21.39 3.30 -13.75
N ARG A 42 21.22 1.97 -13.73
CA ARG A 42 21.45 1.11 -14.90
C ARG A 42 20.57 1.52 -16.08
N ALA A 43 19.26 1.68 -15.87
CA ALA A 43 18.33 2.09 -16.93
C ALA A 43 18.71 3.44 -17.55
N ILE A 44 19.18 4.40 -16.75
CA ILE A 44 19.70 5.68 -17.24
C ILE A 44 20.94 5.48 -18.11
N VAL A 45 21.89 4.64 -17.69
CA VAL A 45 23.08 4.32 -18.49
C VAL A 45 22.69 3.69 -19.83
N ASP A 46 21.74 2.75 -19.84
CA ASP A 46 21.25 2.11 -21.06
C ASP A 46 20.63 3.15 -22.02
N LEU A 47 19.80 4.07 -21.50
CA LEU A 47 19.17 5.15 -22.28
C LEU A 47 20.21 6.13 -22.86
N VAL A 48 21.18 6.57 -22.04
CA VAL A 48 22.26 7.46 -22.49
C VAL A 48 23.16 6.77 -23.52
N GLY A 49 23.31 5.44 -23.42
CA GLY A 49 24.01 4.59 -24.40
C GLY A 49 23.25 4.38 -25.71
N GLY A 50 22.07 4.98 -25.88
CA GLY A 50 21.28 4.93 -27.11
C GLY A 50 20.12 3.93 -27.12
N ALA A 51 19.81 3.28 -25.99
CA ALA A 51 18.60 2.48 -25.90
C ALA A 51 17.35 3.38 -26.06
N PRO A 52 16.36 2.99 -26.89
CA PRO A 52 15.20 3.84 -27.15
C PRO A 52 14.22 3.91 -25.97
N ILE A 53 14.14 2.85 -25.16
CA ILE A 53 13.28 2.72 -23.99
C ILE A 53 13.95 1.79 -22.95
N VAL A 54 13.51 1.87 -21.69
CA VAL A 54 13.95 0.96 -20.64
C VAL A 54 13.41 -0.45 -20.92
N PRO A 55 14.24 -1.51 -20.86
CA PRO A 55 13.76 -2.88 -21.04
C PRO A 55 12.62 -3.24 -20.07
N THR A 56 11.56 -3.89 -20.58
CA THR A 56 10.36 -4.22 -19.79
C THR A 56 10.69 -4.96 -18.48
N ALA A 57 11.60 -5.92 -18.52
CA ALA A 57 12.05 -6.65 -17.32
C ALA A 57 12.62 -5.71 -16.24
N VAL A 58 13.40 -4.71 -16.62
CA VAL A 58 13.97 -3.72 -15.69
C VAL A 58 12.89 -2.78 -15.19
N ALA A 59 12.00 -2.30 -16.05
CA ALA A 59 10.89 -1.43 -15.67
C ALA A 59 9.93 -2.11 -14.67
N GLU A 60 9.57 -3.37 -14.92
CA GLU A 60 8.71 -4.18 -14.05
C GLU A 60 9.39 -4.48 -12.71
N ALA A 61 10.68 -4.80 -12.72
CA ALA A 61 11.48 -5.00 -11.50
C ALA A 61 11.53 -3.72 -10.64
N ILE A 62 11.78 -2.56 -11.25
CA ILE A 62 11.77 -1.24 -10.57
C ILE A 62 10.39 -0.96 -9.98
N ALA A 63 9.32 -1.13 -10.78
CA ALA A 63 7.96 -0.87 -10.33
C ALA A 63 7.57 -1.76 -9.13
N HIS A 64 7.93 -3.05 -9.16
CA HIS A 64 7.67 -3.96 -8.04
C HIS A 64 8.47 -3.56 -6.78
N LEU A 65 9.75 -3.22 -6.91
CA LEU A 65 10.59 -2.77 -5.80
C LEU A 65 10.07 -1.47 -5.16
N LEU A 66 9.61 -0.52 -5.96
CA LEU A 66 9.07 0.75 -5.44
C LEU A 66 7.71 0.57 -4.78
N LEU A 67 6.80 -0.16 -5.42
CA LEU A 67 5.42 -0.29 -4.94
C LEU A 67 5.28 -1.34 -3.83
N MET A 68 5.64 -2.58 -4.13
CA MET A 68 5.50 -3.70 -3.18
C MET A 68 6.67 -3.75 -2.20
N GLY A 69 7.89 -3.44 -2.64
CA GLY A 69 9.04 -3.39 -1.75
C GLY A 69 9.00 -2.20 -0.79
N PHE A 70 9.19 -0.99 -1.33
CA PHE A 70 9.36 0.23 -0.54
C PHE A 70 8.05 0.76 0.06
N ALA A 71 7.10 1.17 -0.78
CA ALA A 71 5.91 1.87 -0.30
C ALA A 71 5.03 0.97 0.59
N LEU A 72 4.75 -0.26 0.14
CA LEU A 72 4.00 -1.22 0.95
C LEU A 72 4.80 -1.70 2.17
N GLY A 73 6.12 -1.88 2.07
CA GLY A 73 6.98 -2.20 3.21
C GLY A 73 6.89 -1.15 4.33
N LEU A 74 6.89 0.14 3.97
CA LEU A 74 6.68 1.24 4.93
C LEU A 74 5.28 1.19 5.57
N VAL A 75 4.24 0.92 4.78
CA VAL A 75 2.87 0.77 5.30
C VAL A 75 2.78 -0.42 6.25
N LEU A 76 3.34 -1.59 5.92
CA LEU A 76 3.36 -2.76 6.79
C LEU A 76 4.10 -2.48 8.10
N ALA A 77 5.23 -1.77 8.04
CA ALA A 77 5.99 -1.35 9.21
C ALA A 77 5.17 -0.44 10.14
N ILE A 78 4.63 0.65 9.60
CA ILE A 78 3.81 1.61 10.36
C ILE A 78 2.56 0.92 10.91
N ALA A 79 1.89 0.12 10.09
CA ALA A 79 0.65 -0.54 10.46
C ALA A 79 0.87 -1.58 11.57
N SER A 80 1.94 -2.37 11.49
CA SER A 80 2.30 -3.34 12.53
C SER A 80 2.54 -2.63 13.88
N ARG A 81 3.13 -1.43 13.85
CA ARG A 81 3.43 -0.66 15.07
C ARG A 81 2.21 0.03 15.66
N VAL A 82 1.39 0.67 14.82
CA VAL A 82 0.41 1.68 15.28
C VAL A 82 -1.05 1.26 15.04
N LEU A 83 -1.33 0.51 13.98
CA LEU A 83 -2.69 0.37 13.45
C LEU A 83 -3.64 -0.37 14.39
N HIS A 84 -3.20 -1.48 15.00
CA HIS A 84 -4.04 -2.29 15.89
C HIS A 84 -4.58 -1.46 17.08
N ARG A 85 -3.75 -0.56 17.63
CA ARG A 85 -4.14 0.34 18.72
C ARG A 85 -5.07 1.44 18.23
N MET A 86 -4.71 2.05 17.09
CA MET A 86 -5.49 3.13 16.50
C MET A 86 -6.90 2.71 16.07
N LEU A 87 -7.06 1.47 15.61
CA LEU A 87 -8.33 0.94 15.16
C LEU A 87 -9.11 0.21 16.26
N LEU A 88 -8.53 0.04 17.45
CA LEU A 88 -9.07 -0.77 18.55
C LEU A 88 -9.44 -2.18 18.06
N VAL A 89 -8.54 -2.80 17.29
CA VAL A 89 -8.73 -4.14 16.72
C VAL A 89 -8.02 -5.16 17.60
N ARG A 90 -8.64 -6.33 17.79
CA ARG A 90 -8.06 -7.43 18.55
C ARG A 90 -7.03 -8.16 17.68
N ALA A 91 -5.78 -7.71 17.74
CA ALA A 91 -4.68 -8.43 17.11
C ALA A 91 -4.50 -9.82 17.73
N HIS A 92 -4.11 -10.79 16.91
CA HIS A 92 -3.81 -12.14 17.36
C HIS A 92 -2.59 -12.14 18.30
N PRO A 93 -2.58 -12.93 19.39
CA PRO A 93 -1.45 -12.96 20.34
C PRO A 93 -0.12 -13.35 19.68
N LEU A 94 -0.17 -14.10 18.57
CA LEU A 94 1.01 -14.49 17.82
C LEU A 94 1.60 -13.38 16.93
N LEU A 95 0.91 -12.25 16.72
CA LEU A 95 1.35 -11.21 15.80
C LEU A 95 2.80 -10.76 16.09
N ALA A 96 3.13 -10.46 17.35
CA ALA A 96 4.47 -10.00 17.71
C ALA A 96 5.58 -11.03 17.41
N ARG A 97 5.27 -12.33 17.51
CA ARG A 97 6.20 -13.42 17.20
C ARG A 97 6.25 -13.73 15.70
N ALA A 98 5.17 -13.47 14.99
CA ALA A 98 5.02 -13.76 13.56
C ALA A 98 5.51 -12.63 12.65
N VAL A 99 5.52 -11.36 13.09
CA VAL A 99 6.04 -10.25 12.29
C VAL A 99 7.48 -10.49 11.81
N PRO A 100 8.43 -10.96 12.66
CA PRO A 100 9.79 -11.21 12.22
C PRO A 100 9.94 -12.21 11.05
N PRO A 101 9.37 -13.44 11.10
CA PRO A 101 9.41 -14.35 9.96
C PRO A 101 8.56 -13.88 8.78
N LEU A 102 7.41 -13.24 9.01
CA LEU A 102 6.60 -12.68 7.92
C LEU A 102 7.36 -11.60 7.13
N ALA A 103 8.08 -10.71 7.82
CA ALA A 103 8.90 -9.70 7.15
C ALA A 103 10.05 -10.32 6.34
N ALA A 104 10.68 -11.39 6.85
CA ALA A 104 11.71 -12.11 6.12
C ALA A 104 11.14 -12.78 4.85
N LEU A 105 10.04 -13.52 4.98
CA LEU A 105 9.36 -14.15 3.85
C LEU A 105 8.85 -13.11 2.84
N TYR A 106 8.37 -11.96 3.32
CA TYR A 106 8.01 -10.84 2.47
C TYR A 106 9.21 -10.34 1.66
N GLY A 107 10.34 -10.07 2.33
CA GLY A 107 11.58 -9.65 1.66
C GLY A 107 12.07 -10.66 0.63
N VAL A 108 12.04 -11.96 0.96
CA VAL A 108 12.37 -13.04 0.03
C VAL A 108 11.43 -13.04 -1.17
N SER A 109 10.12 -12.89 -0.96
CA SER A 109 9.17 -12.81 -2.07
C SER A 109 9.40 -11.58 -2.97
N VAL A 110 9.66 -10.40 -2.41
CA VAL A 110 9.96 -9.18 -3.18
C VAL A 110 11.22 -9.40 -4.03
N ALA A 111 12.29 -9.90 -3.41
CA ALA A 111 13.54 -10.21 -4.11
C ALA A 111 13.33 -11.27 -5.20
N GLY A 112 12.56 -12.32 -4.91
CA GLY A 112 12.24 -13.39 -5.85
C GLY A 112 11.45 -12.90 -7.07
N VAL A 113 10.42 -12.06 -6.88
CA VAL A 113 9.68 -11.46 -8.01
C VAL A 113 10.60 -10.57 -8.86
N THR A 114 11.40 -9.70 -8.21
CA THR A 114 12.36 -8.83 -8.90
C THR A 114 13.38 -9.63 -9.70
N LEU A 115 14.03 -10.63 -9.09
CA LEU A 115 14.99 -11.49 -9.77
C LEU A 115 14.33 -12.28 -10.90
N GLY A 116 13.13 -12.82 -10.66
CA GLY A 116 12.36 -13.53 -11.67
C GLY A 116 12.04 -12.67 -12.90
N TRP A 117 11.88 -11.35 -12.76
CA TRP A 117 11.82 -10.44 -13.90
C TRP A 117 13.17 -10.27 -14.58
N LEU A 118 14.23 -10.00 -13.81
CA LEU A 118 15.57 -9.72 -14.35
C LEU A 118 16.20 -10.89 -15.10
N VAL A 119 15.92 -12.14 -14.71
CA VAL A 119 16.41 -13.36 -15.39
C VAL A 119 15.35 -14.01 -16.30
N ASP A 120 14.21 -13.35 -16.48
CA ASP A 120 13.04 -13.85 -17.20
C ASP A 120 12.60 -15.28 -16.82
N PHE A 121 12.49 -15.57 -15.52
CA PHE A 121 12.11 -16.90 -15.03
C PHE A 121 10.72 -16.90 -14.37
N VAL A 122 9.71 -17.23 -15.18
CA VAL A 122 8.28 -17.23 -14.81
C VAL A 122 7.96 -18.04 -13.54
N PRO A 123 8.46 -19.29 -13.35
CA PRO A 123 8.17 -20.07 -12.15
C PRO A 123 8.60 -19.39 -10.86
N VAL A 124 9.75 -18.71 -10.86
CA VAL A 124 10.21 -17.92 -9.70
C VAL A 124 9.30 -16.73 -9.45
N ARG A 125 8.81 -16.04 -10.50
CA ARG A 125 7.84 -14.95 -10.33
C ARG A 125 6.54 -15.44 -9.69
N ILE A 126 5.97 -16.55 -10.19
CA ILE A 126 4.71 -17.10 -9.67
C ILE A 126 4.84 -17.57 -8.23
N THR A 127 5.86 -18.38 -7.92
CA THR A 127 6.08 -18.89 -6.56
C THR A 127 6.33 -17.76 -5.56
N SER A 128 7.08 -16.73 -5.97
CA SER A 128 7.33 -15.55 -5.15
C SER A 128 6.06 -14.71 -4.95
N LEU A 129 5.24 -14.49 -5.98
CA LEU A 129 3.95 -13.79 -5.83
C LEU A 129 2.95 -14.54 -4.96
N LEU A 130 2.93 -15.88 -5.05
CA LEU A 130 2.12 -16.72 -4.17
C LEU A 130 2.58 -16.54 -2.72
N LEU A 131 3.88 -16.65 -2.45
CA LEU A 131 4.45 -16.40 -1.12
C LEU A 131 4.11 -15.00 -0.61
N GLN A 132 4.28 -13.97 -1.45
CA GLN A 132 3.94 -12.58 -1.12
C GLN A 132 2.47 -12.45 -0.72
N SER A 133 1.57 -12.99 -1.53
CA SER A 133 0.12 -12.97 -1.27
C SER A 133 -0.25 -13.70 0.02
N SER A 134 0.36 -14.86 0.28
CA SER A 134 0.17 -15.61 1.52
C SER A 134 0.67 -14.85 2.74
N VAL A 135 1.83 -14.19 2.65
CA VAL A 135 2.37 -13.36 3.74
C VAL A 135 1.45 -12.18 4.04
N LEU A 136 0.94 -11.49 3.02
CA LEU A 136 0.02 -10.36 3.19
C LEU A 136 -1.31 -10.82 3.81
N ALA A 137 -1.87 -11.94 3.35
CA ALA A 137 -3.09 -12.51 3.92
C ALA A 137 -2.89 -12.95 5.39
N ALA A 138 -1.79 -13.64 5.69
CA ALA A 138 -1.45 -14.04 7.05
C ALA A 138 -1.23 -12.84 7.97
N TRP A 139 -0.55 -11.79 7.50
CA TRP A 139 -0.36 -10.56 8.24
C TRP A 139 -1.69 -9.86 8.53
N LEU A 140 -2.58 -9.71 7.54
CA LEU A 140 -3.91 -9.12 7.73
C LEU A 140 -4.78 -9.92 8.70
N TYR A 141 -4.72 -11.25 8.63
CA TYR A 141 -5.39 -12.15 9.57
C TYR A 141 -4.88 -11.94 11.00
N LEU A 142 -3.56 -11.95 11.21
CA LEU A 142 -2.95 -11.78 12.52
C LEU A 142 -3.15 -10.36 13.09
N MET A 143 -3.25 -9.34 12.23
CA MET A 143 -3.66 -8.01 12.64
C MET A 143 -5.11 -7.94 13.14
N GLY A 144 -5.93 -8.96 12.81
CA GLY A 144 -7.33 -9.04 13.21
C GLY A 144 -8.22 -8.04 12.47
N LEU A 145 -7.76 -7.47 11.35
CA LEU A 145 -8.39 -6.28 10.74
C LEU A 145 -9.86 -6.49 10.36
N PHE A 146 -10.21 -7.69 9.92
CA PHE A 146 -11.56 -8.09 9.54
C PHE A 146 -12.39 -8.62 10.72
N GLY A 147 -11.79 -8.81 11.90
CA GLY A 147 -12.49 -9.20 13.12
C GLY A 147 -13.26 -8.07 13.81
N PRO A 148 -14.05 -8.38 14.85
CA PRO A 148 -14.79 -7.39 15.63
C PRO A 148 -13.86 -6.43 16.39
N ALA A 149 -14.44 -5.35 16.92
CA ALA A 149 -13.72 -4.42 17.80
C ALA A 149 -13.16 -5.17 19.01
N ALA A 150 -11.96 -4.82 19.48
CA ALA A 150 -11.48 -5.29 20.77
C ALA A 150 -12.31 -4.74 21.92
N ARG A 151 -12.77 -3.48 21.78
CA ARG A 151 -13.63 -2.73 22.70
C ARG A 151 -14.32 -1.59 21.96
N GLU A 152 -15.34 -1.01 22.58
CA GLU A 152 -15.95 0.23 22.09
C GLU A 152 -14.96 1.39 22.14
N SER A 153 -15.10 2.33 21.21
CA SER A 153 -14.29 3.54 21.19
C SER A 153 -14.99 4.64 21.95
N ASN A 154 -14.24 5.47 22.66
CA ASN A 154 -14.76 6.71 23.24
C ASN A 154 -15.05 7.78 22.15
N THR A 155 -14.61 7.54 20.91
CA THR A 155 -14.87 8.39 19.73
C THR A 155 -15.32 7.51 18.54
N PRO A 156 -16.50 6.88 18.62
CA PRO A 156 -16.98 5.92 17.62
C PRO A 156 -17.10 6.54 16.22
N GLU A 157 -17.47 7.81 16.14
CA GLU A 157 -17.59 8.61 14.92
C GLU A 157 -16.28 8.78 14.14
N VAL A 158 -15.13 8.69 14.82
CA VAL A 158 -13.81 8.70 14.16
C VAL A 158 -13.33 7.28 13.89
N THR A 159 -13.47 6.40 14.89
CA THR A 159 -12.80 5.09 14.90
C THR A 159 -13.49 4.07 14.01
N GLY A 160 -14.84 4.11 13.96
CA GLY A 160 -15.65 3.24 13.12
C GLY A 160 -15.37 3.41 11.62
N PRO A 161 -15.52 4.63 11.06
CA PRO A 161 -15.21 4.91 9.65
C PRO A 161 -13.77 4.57 9.29
N THR A 162 -12.81 4.98 10.14
CA THR A 162 -11.39 4.65 9.94
C THR A 162 -11.19 3.15 9.77
N ARG A 163 -11.80 2.32 10.64
CA ARG A 163 -11.70 0.86 10.53
C ARG A 163 -12.32 0.33 9.24
N ARG A 164 -13.48 0.85 8.83
CA ARG A 164 -14.13 0.48 7.56
C ARG A 164 -13.22 0.78 6.37
N TRP A 165 -12.59 1.96 6.33
CA TRP A 165 -11.70 2.35 5.25
C TRP A 165 -10.44 1.49 5.18
N PHE A 166 -9.81 1.19 6.32
CA PHE A 166 -8.66 0.27 6.33
C PHE A 166 -9.02 -1.13 5.86
N ARG A 167 -10.23 -1.63 6.16
CA ARG A 167 -10.72 -2.91 5.63
C ARG A 167 -10.91 -2.88 4.12
N ILE A 168 -11.51 -1.81 3.59
CA ILE A 168 -11.66 -1.61 2.14
C ILE A 168 -10.28 -1.58 1.47
N ALA A 169 -9.37 -0.75 2.00
CA ALA A 169 -8.01 -0.59 1.49
C ALA A 169 -7.23 -1.92 1.50
N SER A 170 -7.41 -2.72 2.56
CA SER A 170 -6.79 -4.05 2.66
C SER A 170 -7.44 -5.09 1.75
N GLY A 171 -8.74 -4.97 1.48
CA GLY A 171 -9.42 -5.76 0.44
C GLY A 171 -8.84 -5.45 -0.95
N LEU A 172 -8.59 -4.18 -1.25
CA LEU A 172 -7.96 -3.74 -2.51
C LEU A 172 -6.50 -4.20 -2.61
N LEU A 173 -5.76 -4.26 -1.50
CA LEU A 173 -4.42 -4.88 -1.47
C LEU A 173 -4.46 -6.37 -1.87
N LEU A 174 -5.37 -7.15 -1.28
CA LEU A 174 -5.52 -8.57 -1.60
C LEU A 174 -5.99 -8.77 -3.04
N LEU A 175 -6.93 -7.95 -3.50
CA LEU A 175 -7.39 -7.95 -4.89
C LEU A 175 -6.25 -7.64 -5.86
N GLY A 176 -5.44 -6.61 -5.59
CA GLY A 176 -4.30 -6.26 -6.43
C GLY A 176 -3.26 -7.38 -6.50
N SER A 177 -2.94 -7.97 -5.35
CA SER A 177 -2.02 -9.12 -5.27
C SER A 177 -2.54 -10.33 -6.07
N PHE A 178 -3.83 -10.62 -5.95
CA PHE A 178 -4.49 -11.69 -6.70
C PHE A 178 -4.48 -11.43 -8.21
N ILE A 179 -4.81 -10.20 -8.65
CA ILE A 179 -4.78 -9.82 -10.08
C ILE A 179 -3.37 -10.03 -10.65
N THR A 180 -2.33 -9.53 -9.98
CA THR A 180 -0.94 -9.70 -10.42
C THR A 180 -0.53 -11.18 -10.49
N LEU A 181 -0.85 -11.98 -9.48
CA LEU A 181 -0.60 -13.42 -9.50
C LEU A 181 -1.34 -14.11 -10.66
N SER A 182 -2.62 -13.79 -10.85
CA SER A 182 -3.45 -14.38 -11.91
C SER A 182 -2.94 -14.05 -13.31
N ALA A 183 -2.39 -12.85 -13.50
CA ALA A 183 -1.78 -12.44 -14.77
C ALA A 183 -0.59 -13.33 -15.12
N HIS A 184 0.30 -13.57 -14.15
CA HIS A 184 1.50 -14.40 -14.37
C HIS A 184 1.16 -15.89 -14.52
N VAL A 185 0.19 -16.40 -13.76
CA VAL A 185 -0.30 -17.77 -13.94
C VAL A 185 -0.89 -17.94 -15.34
N ARG A 186 -1.71 -16.99 -15.80
CA ARG A 186 -2.27 -17.01 -17.15
C ARG A 186 -1.18 -16.98 -18.22
N ALA A 187 -0.18 -16.11 -18.08
CA ALA A 187 0.96 -16.05 -18.99
C ALA A 187 1.75 -17.37 -19.06
N ALA A 188 1.89 -18.08 -17.93
CA ALA A 188 2.59 -19.36 -17.89
C ALA A 188 1.85 -20.51 -18.58
N PHE A 189 0.51 -20.54 -18.50
CA PHE A 189 -0.31 -21.65 -19.01
C PHE A 189 -0.97 -21.38 -20.38
N GLY A 190 -1.16 -20.11 -20.76
CA GLY A 190 -1.89 -19.73 -21.96
C GLY A 190 -1.06 -19.72 -23.26
N GLY A 191 0.27 -19.83 -23.16
CA GLY A 191 1.17 -19.50 -24.26
C GLY A 191 1.11 -17.99 -24.57
N SER A 192 2.20 -17.42 -25.09
CA SER A 192 2.32 -16.00 -25.41
C SER A 192 1.49 -15.56 -26.63
N SER A 193 0.31 -16.14 -26.84
CA SER A 193 -0.57 -15.85 -27.99
C SER A 193 -1.43 -14.62 -27.72
N GLY A 194 -0.80 -13.43 -27.78
CA GLY A 194 -1.39 -12.44 -28.67
C GLY A 194 -1.40 -10.97 -28.24
N ASP A 195 -1.32 -10.61 -26.96
CA ASP A 195 -1.47 -9.18 -26.62
C ASP A 195 -0.70 -8.73 -25.37
N ALA A 196 0.57 -8.37 -25.58
CA ALA A 196 1.42 -7.76 -24.55
C ALA A 196 0.77 -6.50 -23.93
N LEU A 197 -0.11 -5.82 -24.68
CA LEU A 197 -0.89 -4.69 -24.18
C LEU A 197 -1.96 -5.11 -23.17
N ALA A 198 -2.61 -6.25 -23.37
CA ALA A 198 -3.57 -6.78 -22.41
C ALA A 198 -2.88 -7.22 -21.12
N GLU A 199 -1.72 -7.88 -21.22
CA GLU A 199 -0.95 -8.30 -20.04
C GLU A 199 -0.46 -7.09 -19.22
N THR A 200 0.10 -6.08 -19.88
CA THR A 200 0.54 -4.84 -19.21
C THR A 200 -0.63 -4.09 -18.56
N ALA A 201 -1.81 -4.08 -19.18
CA ALA A 201 -3.01 -3.50 -18.58
C ALA A 201 -3.45 -4.25 -17.31
N VAL A 202 -3.42 -5.59 -17.29
CA VAL A 202 -3.79 -6.36 -16.09
C VAL A 202 -2.77 -6.15 -14.96
N LEU A 203 -1.47 -6.09 -15.27
CA LEU A 203 -0.44 -5.75 -14.28
C LEU A 203 -0.62 -4.32 -13.74
N SER A 204 -0.98 -3.37 -14.61
CA SER A 204 -1.37 -2.03 -14.23
C SER A 204 -2.57 -2.03 -13.27
N ALA A 205 -3.59 -2.85 -13.53
CA ALA A 205 -4.75 -2.97 -12.65
C ALA A 205 -4.34 -3.38 -11.23
N GLY A 206 -3.49 -4.40 -11.11
CA GLY A 206 -2.93 -4.83 -9.82
C GLY A 206 -2.19 -3.70 -9.10
N ARG A 207 -1.40 -2.91 -9.82
CA ARG A 207 -0.69 -1.75 -9.27
C ARG A 207 -1.64 -0.65 -8.80
N HIS A 208 -2.70 -0.34 -9.55
CA HIS A 208 -3.68 0.67 -9.13
C HIS A 208 -4.49 0.23 -7.91
N ALA A 209 -4.82 -1.05 -7.80
CA ALA A 209 -5.46 -1.60 -6.61
C ALA A 209 -4.60 -1.35 -5.35
N VAL A 210 -3.28 -1.53 -5.44
CA VAL A 210 -2.37 -1.26 -4.33
C VAL A 210 -2.10 0.24 -4.16
N ALA A 211 -1.68 0.94 -5.21
CA ALA A 211 -1.27 2.34 -5.12
C ALA A 211 -2.45 3.27 -4.78
N GLN A 212 -3.52 3.21 -5.56
CA GLN A 212 -4.69 4.06 -5.35
C GLN A 212 -5.62 3.48 -4.28
N GLY A 213 -5.87 2.18 -4.34
CA GLY A 213 -6.81 1.51 -3.45
C GLY A 213 -6.31 1.30 -2.02
N LEU A 214 -5.00 1.09 -1.82
CA LEU A 214 -4.41 0.99 -0.48
C LEU A 214 -3.65 2.26 -0.11
N LEU A 215 -2.56 2.58 -0.81
CA LEU A 215 -1.58 3.57 -0.33
C LEU A 215 -2.19 4.96 -0.19
N LEU A 216 -2.92 5.45 -1.20
CA LEU A 216 -3.57 6.77 -1.11
C LEU A 216 -4.61 6.83 0.01
N ILE A 217 -5.44 5.79 0.17
CA ILE A 217 -6.42 5.73 1.27
C ILE A 217 -5.70 5.76 2.62
N VAL A 218 -4.66 4.93 2.81
CA VAL A 218 -3.88 4.91 4.05
C VAL A 218 -3.21 6.26 4.30
N MET A 219 -2.63 6.90 3.29
CA MET A 219 -2.01 8.23 3.42
C MET A 219 -3.01 9.29 3.86
N VAL A 220 -4.18 9.35 3.22
CA VAL A 220 -5.22 10.33 3.55
C VAL A 220 -5.77 10.10 4.96
N VAL A 221 -6.08 8.84 5.30
CA VAL A 221 -6.63 8.49 6.62
C VAL A 221 -5.60 8.69 7.73
N MET A 222 -4.35 8.25 7.54
CA MET A 222 -3.29 8.41 8.54
C MET A 222 -2.86 9.87 8.67
N GLY A 223 -2.74 10.60 7.56
CA GLY A 223 -2.52 12.04 7.57
C GLY A 223 -3.57 12.73 8.43
N GLY A 224 -4.84 12.39 8.22
CA GLY A 224 -6.01 12.89 8.97
C GLY A 224 -5.95 12.67 10.47
N ARG A 225 -5.13 11.74 10.96
CA ARG A 225 -4.99 11.43 12.39
C ARG A 225 -3.67 11.88 12.99
N LEU A 226 -2.59 11.90 12.21
CA LEU A 226 -1.25 12.18 12.71
C LEU A 226 -0.89 13.66 12.67
N LEU A 227 -1.47 14.43 11.74
CA LEU A 227 -1.16 15.86 11.59
C LEU A 227 -2.06 16.70 12.51
N PRO A 228 -1.53 17.39 13.55
CA PRO A 228 -2.34 18.01 14.60
C PRO A 228 -3.42 18.98 14.10
N HIS A 229 -3.05 19.88 13.17
CA HIS A 229 -3.99 20.86 12.62
C HIS A 229 -4.95 20.28 11.57
N PHE A 230 -4.52 19.22 10.87
CA PHE A 230 -5.39 18.52 9.93
C PHE A 230 -6.42 17.68 10.68
N ALA A 231 -6.03 17.02 11.77
CA ALA A 231 -6.91 16.22 12.61
C ALA A 231 -8.05 17.04 13.23
N THR A 232 -7.77 18.25 13.71
CA THR A 232 -8.83 19.13 14.24
C THR A 232 -9.78 19.60 13.14
N THR A 233 -9.26 19.91 11.96
CA THR A 233 -10.08 20.35 10.81
C THR A 233 -10.96 19.23 10.28
N VAL A 234 -10.40 18.02 10.15
CA VAL A 234 -11.09 16.80 9.74
C VAL A 234 -12.15 16.40 10.77
N ALA A 235 -11.88 16.56 12.07
CA ALA A 235 -12.87 16.30 13.12
C ALA A 235 -14.11 17.20 12.98
N ARG A 236 -13.94 18.46 12.56
CA ARG A 236 -15.06 19.38 12.28
C ARG A 236 -15.77 19.09 10.96
N HIS A 237 -15.02 18.69 9.94
CA HIS A 237 -15.54 18.47 8.59
C HIS A 237 -15.39 17.01 8.16
N ARG A 238 -15.94 16.09 8.97
CA ARG A 238 -15.83 14.64 8.74
C ARG A 238 -16.25 14.22 7.33
N TRP A 239 -17.26 14.88 6.78
CA TRP A 239 -17.76 14.63 5.43
C TRP A 239 -16.69 14.81 4.34
N LEU A 240 -15.69 15.69 4.53
CA LEU A 240 -14.58 15.85 3.58
C LEU A 240 -13.71 14.60 3.52
N LEU A 241 -13.40 14.00 4.67
CA LEU A 241 -12.61 12.76 4.71
C LEU A 241 -13.40 11.57 4.16
N GLU A 242 -14.69 11.49 4.49
CA GLU A 242 -15.60 10.48 3.93
C GLU A 242 -15.69 10.55 2.41
N SER A 243 -15.91 11.75 1.87
CA SER A 243 -15.94 12.00 0.42
C SER A 243 -14.59 11.68 -0.23
N ALA A 244 -13.49 12.13 0.36
CA ALA A 244 -12.14 11.85 -0.16
C ALA A 244 -11.88 10.35 -0.28
N VAL A 245 -12.11 9.58 0.80
CA VAL A 245 -11.88 8.12 0.80
C VAL A 245 -12.84 7.40 -0.14
N THR A 246 -14.10 7.83 -0.21
CA THR A 246 -15.10 7.24 -1.12
C THR A 246 -14.71 7.46 -2.58
N LEU A 247 -14.30 8.68 -2.94
CA LEU A 247 -13.82 9.02 -4.28
C LEU A 247 -12.56 8.24 -4.65
N LEU A 248 -11.61 8.11 -3.72
CA LEU A 248 -10.39 7.30 -3.92
C LEU A 248 -10.71 5.82 -4.15
N ALA A 249 -11.56 5.23 -3.30
CA ALA A 249 -11.95 3.82 -3.41
C ALA A 249 -12.75 3.55 -4.70
N ALA A 250 -13.70 4.42 -5.04
CA ALA A 250 -14.48 4.31 -6.27
C ALA A 250 -13.58 4.47 -7.51
N GLY A 251 -12.69 5.47 -7.52
CA GLY A 251 -11.74 5.69 -8.59
C GLY A 251 -10.81 4.49 -8.82
N ALA A 252 -10.26 3.93 -7.73
CA ALA A 252 -9.43 2.74 -7.77
C ALA A 252 -10.22 1.53 -8.31
N LEU A 253 -11.45 1.28 -7.82
CA LEU A 253 -12.28 0.17 -8.29
C LEU A 253 -12.63 0.27 -9.78
N LEU A 254 -13.09 1.43 -10.25
CA LEU A 254 -13.40 1.63 -11.67
C LEU A 254 -12.19 1.33 -12.55
N ARG A 255 -11.02 1.84 -12.14
CA ARG A 255 -9.79 1.65 -12.89
C ARG A 255 -9.33 0.20 -12.89
N VAL A 256 -9.33 -0.45 -11.73
CA VAL A 256 -8.96 -1.87 -11.59
C VAL A 256 -9.87 -2.76 -12.44
N VAL A 257 -11.18 -2.54 -12.40
CA VAL A 257 -12.14 -3.34 -13.17
C VAL A 257 -11.95 -3.13 -14.67
N ALA A 258 -11.86 -1.88 -15.13
CA ALA A 258 -11.68 -1.58 -16.54
C ALA A 258 -10.35 -2.14 -17.09
N GLU A 259 -9.23 -1.87 -16.40
CA GLU A 259 -7.91 -2.37 -16.79
C GLU A 259 -7.85 -3.91 -16.78
N SER A 260 -8.59 -4.59 -15.90
CA SER A 260 -8.62 -6.06 -15.81
C SER A 260 -9.45 -6.74 -16.91
N ILE A 261 -10.46 -6.07 -17.46
CA ILE A 261 -11.40 -6.67 -18.43
C ILE A 261 -10.95 -6.40 -19.88
N ALA A 262 -10.71 -5.14 -20.22
CA ALA A 262 -10.51 -4.72 -21.61
C ALA A 262 -9.34 -3.73 -21.79
N GLY A 263 -8.55 -3.51 -20.74
CA GLY A 263 -7.41 -2.61 -20.77
C GLY A 263 -7.80 -1.17 -21.13
N TYR A 264 -7.06 -0.55 -22.05
CA TYR A 264 -7.22 0.87 -22.41
C TYR A 264 -8.08 1.12 -23.66
N GLN A 265 -8.71 0.09 -24.24
CA GLN A 265 -9.42 0.20 -25.51
C GLN A 265 -10.90 0.60 -25.32
N GLY A 266 -11.43 1.42 -26.23
CA GLY A 266 -12.84 1.77 -26.32
C GLY A 266 -13.43 2.35 -25.02
N LEU A 267 -14.61 1.85 -24.60
CA LEU A 267 -15.30 2.28 -23.39
C LEU A 267 -14.47 2.04 -22.12
N SER A 268 -13.62 1.00 -22.11
CA SER A 268 -12.74 0.70 -20.97
C SER A 268 -11.77 1.84 -20.68
N GLY A 269 -11.16 2.41 -21.74
CA GLY A 269 -10.27 3.58 -21.61
C GLY A 269 -10.97 4.79 -20.97
N LEU A 270 -12.23 5.04 -21.31
CA LEU A 270 -13.03 6.10 -20.69
C LEU A 270 -13.30 5.83 -19.20
N ILE A 271 -13.59 4.57 -18.83
CA ILE A 271 -13.79 4.19 -17.42
C ILE A 271 -12.48 4.33 -16.63
N VAL A 272 -11.34 3.99 -17.21
CA VAL A 272 -10.02 4.21 -16.61
C VAL A 272 -9.76 5.70 -16.37
N ALA A 273 -10.05 6.55 -17.36
CA ALA A 273 -9.91 8.00 -17.24
C ALA A 273 -10.82 8.56 -16.13
N LEU A 274 -12.08 8.13 -16.09
CA LEU A 274 -13.02 8.50 -15.02
C LEU A 274 -12.51 8.04 -13.65
N GLY A 275 -12.01 6.81 -13.53
CA GLY A 275 -11.41 6.30 -12.31
C GLY A 275 -10.25 7.17 -11.82
N GLY A 276 -9.36 7.55 -12.74
CA GLY A 276 -8.28 8.50 -12.47
C GLY A 276 -8.77 9.87 -12.02
N ALA A 277 -9.80 10.42 -12.68
CA ALA A 277 -10.40 11.71 -12.32
C ALA A 277 -11.03 11.68 -10.92
N LEU A 278 -11.74 10.60 -10.55
CA LEU A 278 -12.29 10.43 -9.20
C LEU A 278 -11.18 10.33 -8.15
N SER A 279 -10.11 9.57 -8.41
CA SER A 279 -8.98 9.49 -7.47
C SER A 279 -8.29 10.84 -7.30
N TYR A 280 -8.10 11.60 -8.39
CA TYR A 280 -7.54 12.96 -8.34
C TYR A 280 -8.44 13.91 -7.53
N LEU A 281 -9.75 13.89 -7.77
CA LEU A 281 -10.71 14.69 -7.03
C LEU A 281 -10.70 14.31 -5.55
N GLY A 282 -10.70 13.02 -5.21
CA GLY A 282 -10.63 12.52 -3.84
C GLY A 282 -9.38 13.01 -3.10
N PHE A 283 -8.22 12.97 -3.77
CA PHE A 283 -6.98 13.51 -3.21
C PHE A 283 -7.03 15.04 -3.03
N THR A 284 -7.61 15.75 -3.99
CA THR A 284 -7.78 17.21 -3.92
C THR A 284 -8.68 17.60 -2.74
N VAL A 285 -9.80 16.89 -2.54
CA VAL A 285 -10.69 17.07 -1.39
C VAL A 285 -9.95 16.84 -0.07
N ALA A 286 -9.08 15.82 0.01
CA ALA A 286 -8.24 15.58 1.19
C ALA A 286 -7.18 16.66 1.43
N ALA A 287 -6.68 17.31 0.37
CA ALA A 287 -5.67 18.36 0.47
C ALA A 287 -6.25 19.71 0.94
N LEU A 288 -7.53 20.00 0.66
CA LEU A 288 -8.17 21.28 1.04
C LEU A 288 -8.09 21.58 2.56
N PRO A 289 -8.47 20.66 3.48
CA PRO A 289 -8.34 20.94 4.90
C PRO A 289 -6.88 21.08 5.37
N LEU A 290 -5.93 20.40 4.71
CA LEU A 290 -4.50 20.58 5.01
C LEU A 290 -4.05 21.99 4.64
N ALA A 291 -4.38 22.45 3.43
CA ALA A 291 -4.06 23.80 2.96
C ALA A 291 -4.69 24.87 3.86
N TRP A 292 -5.97 24.73 4.20
CA TRP A 292 -6.67 25.63 5.12
C TRP A 292 -5.96 25.69 6.48
N SER A 293 -5.59 24.53 7.02
CA SER A 293 -4.94 24.45 8.34
C SER A 293 -3.59 25.17 8.37
N LEU A 294 -2.83 25.10 7.28
CA LEU A 294 -1.55 25.81 7.14
C LEU A 294 -1.75 27.32 7.00
N ILE A 295 -2.77 27.77 6.27
CA ILE A 295 -3.10 29.21 6.15
C ILE A 295 -3.54 29.76 7.51
N ALA A 296 -4.38 29.03 8.24
CA ALA A 296 -4.83 29.44 9.57
C ALA A 296 -3.66 29.53 10.57
N ALA A 297 -2.73 28.56 10.54
CA ALA A 297 -1.56 28.56 11.41
C ALA A 297 -0.60 29.73 11.15
N ARG A 298 -0.56 30.28 9.93
CA ARG A 298 0.25 31.47 9.61
C ARG A 298 -0.36 32.79 10.07
N ARG A 299 -1.66 32.81 10.39
CA ARG A 299 -2.39 34.01 10.83
C ARG A 299 -2.46 34.12 12.36
N ALA A 300 -2.09 33.07 13.09
CA ALA A 300 -2.04 33.02 14.54
C ALA A 300 -0.64 33.41 15.03
#